data_AF-A0A8S3JGG5-F1
#
_entry.id   AF-A0A8S3JGG5-F1
#
_cell.length_a   1.000
_cell.length_b   1.000
_cell.length_c   1.000
_cell.angle_alpha   90.00
_cell.angle_beta   90.00
_cell.angle_gamma   90.00
#
_symmetry.space_group_name_H-M   'P 1'
#
loop_
_entity.id
_entity.type
_entity.pdbx_description
1 polymer ?
#
loop_
_entity_poly.entity_id
_entity_poly.type
_entity_poly.pdbx_seq_one_letter_code
_entity_poly.pdbx_strand_id
1 'polypeptide(L)'
;FIVSTAQFGKQLHKTQGIFAQLYVAQPFSGCSELLSSHYLSFRIGIVGRGDCMFVEKARHLENAQAIAGIVIDNNLSLKSSTGAIFSMSGDGNNNVNIPLVLMFKDEAFQLINLLLKQPKLILYMGDESYLMDSFYQQMDYLSTLIEPFYQTTDKWIYGQWEFLKTNTQCSVVPKNLKELELTIKQQIENSIETGEQEEFE
;
A
#
# COMPACT_ATOMS: atom_id res chain seq x y z
N PHE A 1 -6.24 6.59 -7.20
CA PHE A 1 -7.19 5.46 -7.35
C PHE A 1 -8.43 5.75 -6.54
N ILE A 2 -9.62 5.37 -7.01
CA ILE A 2 -10.84 5.47 -6.20
C ILE A 2 -10.89 4.29 -5.24
N VAL A 3 -11.19 4.56 -3.97
CA VAL A 3 -11.24 3.56 -2.88
C VAL A 3 -12.47 3.79 -2.00
N SER A 4 -12.88 2.77 -1.24
CA SER A 4 -13.91 2.91 -0.20
C SER A 4 -13.26 3.06 1.17
N THR A 5 -13.75 3.97 2.01
CA THR A 5 -13.22 4.18 3.37
C THR A 5 -13.95 3.33 4.40
N ALA A 6 -13.25 2.92 5.46
CA ALA A 6 -13.88 2.31 6.63
C ALA A 6 -14.74 3.31 7.41
N GLN A 7 -15.77 2.83 8.10
CA GLN A 7 -16.56 3.62 9.07
C GLN A 7 -15.98 3.55 10.50
N PHE A 8 -14.83 2.91 10.66
CA PHE A 8 -14.04 2.82 11.88
C PHE A 8 -12.63 3.33 11.59
N GLY A 9 -11.81 3.44 12.63
CA GLY A 9 -10.45 3.96 12.46
C GLY A 9 -10.43 5.45 12.17
N LYS A 10 -9.23 5.96 11.88
CA LYS A 10 -9.05 7.36 11.52
C LYS A 10 -9.67 7.66 10.16
N GLN A 11 -10.39 8.76 10.08
CA GLN A 11 -11.08 9.21 8.87
C GLN A 11 -10.26 10.26 8.12
N LEU A 12 -9.79 9.90 6.93
CA LEU A 12 -8.95 10.78 6.11
C LEU A 12 -9.74 11.82 5.30
N HIS A 13 -11.06 11.68 5.21
CA HIS A 13 -11.92 12.60 4.44
C HIS A 13 -12.23 13.93 5.16
N LYS A 14 -11.69 14.15 6.36
CA LYS A 14 -11.86 15.38 7.17
C LYS A 14 -10.55 15.90 7.73
N THR A 15 -9.42 15.29 7.39
CA THR A 15 -8.09 15.55 7.96
C THR A 15 -7.03 15.47 6.87
N GLN A 16 -5.77 15.70 7.24
CA GLN A 16 -4.61 15.52 6.36
C GLN A 16 -4.49 14.05 5.94
N GLY A 17 -4.15 13.82 4.66
CA GLY A 17 -3.78 12.51 4.16
C GLY A 17 -2.41 12.07 4.65
N ILE A 18 -2.02 10.85 4.29
CA ILE A 18 -0.79 10.22 4.76
C ILE A 18 0.07 9.86 3.56
N PHE A 19 1.36 10.19 3.63
CA PHE A 19 2.37 9.64 2.73
C PHE A 19 3.12 8.50 3.43
N ALA A 20 3.22 7.35 2.78
CA ALA A 20 4.08 6.26 3.29
C ALA A 20 4.46 5.27 2.20
N GLN A 21 5.52 4.50 2.46
CA GLN A 21 5.83 3.32 1.67
C GLN A 21 4.77 2.22 1.88
N LEU A 22 4.67 1.32 0.91
CA LEU A 22 3.76 0.19 0.96
C LEU A 22 4.49 -1.09 1.38
N TYR A 23 3.78 -1.98 2.05
CA TYR A 23 4.25 -3.34 2.30
C TYR A 23 3.11 -4.35 2.23
N VAL A 24 3.33 -5.48 1.55
CA VAL A 24 2.34 -6.56 1.51
C VAL A 24 2.51 -7.42 2.75
N ALA A 25 1.51 -7.41 3.62
CA ALA A 25 1.57 -8.08 4.90
C ALA A 25 1.61 -9.62 4.75
N GLN A 26 2.23 -10.27 5.73
CA GLN A 26 2.27 -11.73 5.84
C GLN A 26 1.77 -12.16 7.22
N PRO A 27 0.72 -13.01 7.32
CA PRO A 27 -0.03 -13.58 6.19
C PRO A 27 -0.86 -12.53 5.45
N PHE A 28 -1.02 -12.71 4.13
CA PHE A 28 -1.78 -11.79 3.30
C PHE A 28 -3.25 -11.66 3.73
N SER A 29 -3.82 -12.67 4.37
CA SER A 29 -5.18 -12.57 4.93
C SER A 29 -5.28 -11.50 6.03
N GLY A 30 -4.20 -11.21 6.78
CA GLY A 30 -4.24 -10.27 7.89
C GLY A 30 -5.19 -10.67 9.02
N CYS A 31 -5.49 -11.96 9.16
CA CYS A 31 -6.42 -12.49 10.18
C CYS A 31 -5.69 -13.18 11.35
N SER A 32 -4.39 -12.98 11.44
CA SER A 32 -3.54 -13.41 12.55
C SER A 32 -2.43 -12.40 12.75
N GLU A 33 -1.58 -12.63 13.75
CA GLU A 33 -0.35 -11.86 13.93
C GLU A 33 0.51 -11.87 12.66
N LEU A 34 1.09 -10.71 12.35
CA LEU A 34 1.86 -10.49 11.13
C LEU A 34 3.34 -10.78 11.38
N LEU A 35 3.92 -11.69 10.58
CA LEU A 35 5.27 -12.25 10.76
C LEU A 35 6.41 -11.25 10.52
N SER A 36 6.10 -10.09 9.93
CA SER A 36 7.05 -9.10 9.41
C SER A 36 6.72 -7.69 9.93
N SER A 37 6.42 -7.55 11.23
CA SER A 37 5.99 -6.27 11.81
C SER A 37 7.01 -5.15 11.65
N HIS A 38 8.32 -5.45 11.70
CA HIS A 38 9.36 -4.43 11.47
C HIS A 38 9.35 -3.87 10.05
N TYR A 39 9.02 -4.68 9.05
CA TYR A 39 8.86 -4.21 7.67
C TYR A 39 7.57 -3.43 7.44
N LEU A 40 6.57 -3.57 8.33
CA LEU A 40 5.30 -2.84 8.30
C LEU A 40 5.32 -1.54 9.11
N SER A 41 6.24 -1.42 10.06
CA SER A 41 6.33 -0.24 10.92
C SER A 41 6.46 1.03 10.09
N PHE A 42 5.59 2.01 10.36
CA PHE A 42 5.51 3.29 9.63
C PHE A 42 5.20 3.18 8.13
N ARG A 43 4.66 2.04 7.68
CA ARG A 43 4.22 1.82 6.30
C ARG A 43 2.71 1.65 6.19
N ILE A 44 2.20 1.72 4.97
CA ILE A 44 0.84 1.31 4.63
C ILE A 44 0.86 -0.20 4.37
N GLY A 45 0.16 -0.97 5.20
CA GLY A 45 0.07 -2.42 5.04
C GLY A 45 -1.03 -2.83 4.05
N ILE A 46 -0.73 -3.80 3.19
CA ILE A 46 -1.65 -4.35 2.20
C ILE A 46 -2.04 -5.77 2.60
N VAL A 47 -3.35 -6.03 2.70
CA VAL A 47 -3.94 -7.34 3.03
C VAL A 47 -5.09 -7.69 2.07
N GLY A 48 -5.46 -8.96 2.00
CA GLY A 48 -6.58 -9.47 1.22
C GLY A 48 -7.90 -9.49 1.99
N ARG A 49 -9.00 -9.27 1.28
CA ARG A 49 -10.36 -9.51 1.80
C ARG A 49 -10.62 -11.00 1.99
N GLY A 50 -11.31 -11.36 3.08
CA GLY A 50 -11.71 -12.73 3.41
C GLY A 50 -11.34 -13.10 4.84
N ASP A 51 -11.74 -14.31 5.26
CA ASP A 51 -11.38 -15.02 6.51
C ASP A 51 -11.77 -14.38 7.85
N CYS A 52 -11.75 -13.06 7.98
CA CYS A 52 -12.06 -12.30 9.19
C CYS A 52 -12.62 -10.91 8.86
N MET A 53 -13.09 -10.18 9.86
CA MET A 53 -13.69 -8.85 9.65
C MET A 53 -12.63 -7.80 9.27
N PHE A 54 -13.03 -6.74 8.56
CA PHE A 54 -12.12 -5.66 8.19
C PHE A 54 -11.49 -4.95 9.40
N VAL A 55 -12.25 -4.80 10.48
CA VAL A 55 -11.76 -4.18 11.73
C VAL A 55 -10.69 -5.03 12.41
N GLU A 56 -10.78 -6.36 12.31
CA GLU A 56 -9.76 -7.28 12.85
C GLU A 56 -8.45 -7.14 12.06
N LYS A 57 -8.52 -7.06 10.73
CA LYS A 57 -7.34 -6.79 9.88
C LYS A 57 -6.67 -5.49 10.27
N ALA A 58 -7.44 -4.44 10.52
CA ALA A 58 -6.90 -3.15 10.94
C ALA A 58 -6.20 -3.23 12.29
N ARG A 59 -6.72 -4.01 13.25
CA ARG A 59 -6.04 -4.26 14.54
C ARG A 59 -4.71 -4.98 14.34
N HIS A 60 -4.66 -6.01 13.49
CA HIS A 60 -3.41 -6.71 13.20
C HIS A 60 -2.37 -5.82 12.52
N LEU A 61 -2.81 -4.97 11.59
CA LEU A 61 -1.94 -3.96 10.96
C LEU A 61 -1.43 -2.93 11.97
N GLU A 62 -2.30 -2.41 12.83
CA GLU A 62 -1.95 -1.43 13.87
C GLU A 62 -0.99 -2.03 14.91
N ASN A 63 -1.23 -3.27 15.34
CA ASN A 63 -0.34 -4.01 16.24
C ASN A 63 1.05 -4.23 15.60
N ALA A 64 1.12 -4.35 14.27
CA ALA A 64 2.36 -4.39 13.51
C ALA A 64 2.94 -3.00 13.20
N GLN A 65 2.46 -1.95 13.87
CA GLN A 65 2.90 -0.56 13.75
C GLN A 65 2.73 0.05 12.34
N ALA A 66 1.87 -0.52 11.51
CA ALA A 66 1.44 0.13 10.28
C ALA A 66 0.70 1.43 10.60
N ILE A 67 0.86 2.45 9.77
CA ILE A 67 0.22 3.76 9.97
C ILE A 67 -1.09 3.92 9.20
N ALA A 68 -1.39 2.95 8.33
CA ALA A 68 -2.59 2.88 7.50
C ALA A 68 -2.69 1.48 6.87
N GLY A 69 -3.86 1.13 6.34
CA GLY A 69 -4.08 -0.16 5.69
C GLY A 69 -4.89 -0.09 4.40
N ILE A 70 -4.57 -0.97 3.46
CA ILE A 70 -5.32 -1.22 2.23
C ILE A 70 -5.77 -2.67 2.23
N VAL A 71 -7.08 -2.88 2.11
CA VAL A 71 -7.65 -4.20 1.87
C VAL A 71 -7.93 -4.34 0.38
N ILE A 72 -7.38 -5.38 -0.25
CA ILE A 72 -7.67 -5.72 -1.64
C ILE A 72 -8.93 -6.57 -1.70
N ASP A 73 -9.95 -6.09 -2.40
CA ASP A 73 -11.14 -6.88 -2.70
C ASP A 73 -10.80 -7.93 -3.76
N ASN A 74 -11.01 -9.20 -3.41
CA ASN A 74 -10.79 -10.34 -4.29
C ASN A 74 -12.07 -10.76 -5.04
N ASN A 75 -13.20 -10.08 -4.84
CA ASN A 75 -14.43 -10.37 -5.56
C ASN A 75 -14.31 -9.98 -7.04
N LEU A 76 -14.18 -11.00 -7.90
CA LEU A 76 -14.00 -10.88 -9.35
C LEU A 76 -15.14 -10.17 -10.09
N SER A 77 -16.32 -10.11 -9.48
CA SER A 77 -17.53 -9.56 -10.09
C SER A 77 -17.71 -8.06 -9.83
N LEU A 78 -16.92 -7.47 -8.94
CA LEU A 78 -17.06 -6.07 -8.54
C LEU A 78 -15.94 -5.22 -9.15
N LYS A 79 -16.33 -4.19 -9.91
CA LYS A 79 -15.42 -3.14 -10.42
C LYS A 79 -15.75 -1.82 -9.74
N SER A 80 -14.78 -0.94 -9.55
CA SER A 80 -15.03 0.40 -8.97
C SER A 80 -16.10 1.22 -9.70
N SER A 81 -16.26 1.00 -11.02
CA SER A 81 -17.24 1.70 -11.87
C SER A 81 -18.65 1.14 -11.84
N THR A 82 -18.89 -0.04 -11.26
CA THR A 82 -20.20 -0.74 -11.27
C THR A 82 -20.57 -1.38 -9.93
N GLY A 83 -19.61 -1.54 -9.03
CA GLY A 83 -19.81 -2.11 -7.71
C GLY A 83 -20.41 -1.09 -6.76
N ALA A 84 -21.39 -1.51 -5.97
CA ALA A 84 -21.81 -0.75 -4.81
C ALA A 84 -20.57 -0.43 -3.96
N ILE A 85 -20.36 0.85 -3.63
CA ILE A 85 -19.32 1.25 -2.69
C ILE A 85 -19.73 0.68 -1.33
N PHE A 86 -19.21 -0.50 -1.00
CA PHE A 86 -19.46 -1.14 0.29
C PHE A 86 -18.76 -0.33 1.37
N SER A 87 -19.54 0.11 2.35
CA SER A 87 -18.97 0.76 3.53
C SER A 87 -18.51 -0.33 4.50
N MET A 88 -17.25 -0.30 4.90
CA MET A 88 -16.72 -1.26 5.87
C MET A 88 -17.14 -0.83 7.27
N SER A 89 -18.24 -1.40 7.77
CA SER A 89 -18.72 -1.14 9.12
C SER A 89 -17.85 -1.83 10.17
N GLY A 90 -17.70 -1.18 11.33
CA GLY A 90 -16.98 -1.74 12.47
C GLY A 90 -17.81 -2.75 13.25
N ASP A 91 -17.21 -3.34 14.28
CA ASP A 91 -17.84 -4.28 15.22
C ASP A 91 -18.47 -3.59 16.46
N GLY A 92 -18.50 -2.26 16.47
CA GLY A 92 -18.95 -1.44 17.60
C GLY A 92 -17.85 -1.06 18.60
N ASN A 93 -16.64 -1.64 18.49
CA ASN A 93 -15.50 -1.28 19.31
C ASN A 93 -14.60 -0.28 18.58
N ASN A 94 -14.47 0.94 19.11
CA ASN A 94 -13.67 2.01 18.53
C ASN A 94 -12.21 1.98 19.03
N ASN A 95 -11.51 0.85 18.83
CA ASN A 95 -10.14 0.64 19.31
C ASN A 95 -9.07 0.61 18.21
N VAL A 96 -9.45 0.96 16.98
CA VAL A 96 -8.53 1.11 15.84
C VAL A 96 -8.30 2.59 15.60
N ASN A 97 -7.04 3.02 15.44
CA ASN A 97 -6.68 4.43 15.24
C ASN A 97 -6.02 4.70 13.88
N ILE A 98 -5.72 3.66 13.10
CA ILE A 98 -5.21 3.81 11.73
C ILE A 98 -6.37 3.93 10.73
N PRO A 99 -6.19 4.65 9.60
CA PRO A 99 -7.15 4.63 8.52
C PRO A 99 -7.07 3.31 7.73
N LEU A 100 -8.23 2.85 7.27
CA LEU A 100 -8.34 1.65 6.44
C LEU A 100 -9.18 1.94 5.19
N VAL A 101 -8.70 1.52 4.03
CA VAL A 101 -9.43 1.63 2.75
C VAL A 101 -9.57 0.28 2.08
N LEU A 102 -10.67 0.09 1.35
CA LEU A 102 -10.90 -1.04 0.46
C LEU A 102 -10.60 -0.60 -0.97
N MET A 103 -9.73 -1.34 -1.64
CA MET A 103 -9.37 -1.14 -3.03
C MET A 103 -9.92 -2.30 -3.86
N PHE A 104 -10.66 -1.97 -4.93
CA PHE A 104 -11.16 -2.98 -5.86
C PHE A 104 -10.02 -3.59 -6.66
N LYS A 105 -10.30 -4.76 -7.23
CA LYS A 105 -9.32 -5.61 -7.88
C LYS A 105 -8.53 -4.91 -9.00
N ASP A 106 -9.18 -4.13 -9.85
CA ASP A 106 -8.54 -3.51 -11.02
C ASP A 106 -7.55 -2.41 -10.61
N GLU A 107 -7.90 -1.60 -9.61
CA GLU A 107 -7.01 -0.60 -9.00
C GLU A 107 -5.88 -1.26 -8.21
N ALA A 108 -6.21 -2.30 -7.44
CA ALA A 108 -5.24 -3.05 -6.65
C ALA A 108 -4.16 -3.68 -7.54
N PHE A 109 -4.53 -4.25 -8.68
CA PHE A 109 -3.55 -4.78 -9.63
C PHE A 109 -2.63 -3.71 -10.19
N GLN A 110 -3.14 -2.53 -10.52
CA GLN A 110 -2.31 -1.43 -10.98
C GLN A 110 -1.33 -0.98 -9.89
N LEU A 111 -1.81 -0.85 -8.65
CA LEU A 111 -0.97 -0.47 -7.51
C LEU A 111 0.13 -1.49 -7.25
N ILE A 112 -0.21 -2.78 -7.19
CA ILE A 112 0.77 -3.85 -6.97
C ILE A 112 1.78 -3.92 -8.11
N ASN A 113 1.35 -3.76 -9.37
CA ASN A 113 2.28 -3.72 -10.50
C ASN A 113 3.27 -2.55 -10.39
N LEU A 114 2.85 -1.39 -9.87
CA LEU A 114 3.75 -0.28 -9.60
C LEU A 114 4.71 -0.60 -8.46
N LEU A 115 4.21 -1.17 -7.36
CA LEU A 115 5.01 -1.56 -6.21
C LEU A 115 6.09 -2.59 -6.56
N LEU A 116 5.77 -3.58 -7.41
CA LEU A 116 6.74 -4.58 -7.87
C LEU A 116 7.86 -3.97 -8.72
N LYS A 117 7.59 -2.88 -9.44
CA LYS A 117 8.58 -2.16 -10.25
C LYS A 117 9.36 -1.13 -9.42
N GLN A 118 8.73 -0.60 -8.37
CA GLN A 118 9.28 0.43 -7.50
C GLN A 118 8.99 0.05 -6.04
N PRO A 119 9.80 -0.84 -5.43
CA PRO A 119 9.56 -1.30 -4.05
C PRO A 119 9.56 -0.19 -3.00
N LYS A 120 10.16 0.97 -3.33
CA LYS A 120 10.23 2.17 -2.48
C LYS A 120 9.16 3.21 -2.81
N LEU A 121 8.13 2.84 -3.57
CA LEU A 121 7.01 3.70 -3.94
C LEU A 121 6.37 4.31 -2.68
N ILE A 122 6.32 5.64 -2.63
CA ILE A 122 5.61 6.40 -1.61
C ILE A 122 4.19 6.67 -2.14
N LEU A 123 3.19 6.20 -1.41
CA LEU A 123 1.79 6.39 -1.72
C LEU A 123 1.20 7.51 -0.85
N TYR A 124 0.43 8.40 -1.47
CA TYR A 124 -0.50 9.28 -0.77
C TYR A 124 -1.86 8.59 -0.60
N MET A 125 -2.35 8.54 0.64
CA MET A 125 -3.70 8.12 0.98
C MET A 125 -4.43 9.30 1.62
N GLY A 126 -5.46 9.81 0.96
CA GLY A 126 -6.27 10.93 1.44
C GLY A 126 -7.19 11.46 0.37
N ASP A 127 -7.95 12.49 0.72
CA ASP A 127 -8.72 13.25 -0.26
C ASP A 127 -7.75 14.13 -1.09
N GLU A 128 -8.00 14.20 -2.40
CA GLU A 128 -7.15 14.93 -3.35
C GLU A 128 -7.09 16.43 -3.04
N SER A 129 -8.18 17.01 -2.52
CA SER A 129 -8.24 18.43 -2.16
C SER A 129 -7.23 18.83 -1.07
N TYR A 130 -6.82 17.89 -0.23
CA TYR A 130 -5.83 18.12 0.84
C TYR A 130 -4.43 17.62 0.49
N LEU A 131 -4.19 17.17 -0.75
CA LEU A 131 -2.90 16.59 -1.15
C LEU A 131 -1.73 17.57 -0.92
N MET A 132 -1.89 18.83 -1.35
CA MET A 132 -0.83 19.84 -1.22
C MET A 132 -0.57 20.20 0.24
N ASP A 133 -1.62 20.43 1.03
CA ASP A 133 -1.47 20.76 2.46
C ASP A 133 -0.79 19.62 3.22
N SER A 134 -1.22 18.38 2.96
CA SER A 134 -0.65 17.18 3.56
C SER A 134 0.81 17.00 3.18
N PHE A 135 1.16 17.33 1.93
CA PHE A 135 2.54 17.29 1.45
C PHE A 135 3.41 18.27 2.22
N TYR A 136 3.04 19.55 2.29
CA TYR A 136 3.81 20.58 3.01
C TYR A 136 4.02 20.23 4.49
N GLN A 137 3.02 19.65 5.14
CA GLN A 137 3.11 19.26 6.55
C GLN A 137 3.98 18.02 6.80
N GLN A 138 4.17 17.19 5.78
CA GLN A 138 4.98 15.97 5.85
C GLN A 138 6.30 16.11 5.09
N MET A 139 6.65 17.30 4.59
CA MET A 139 7.84 17.51 3.76
C MET A 139 9.13 17.05 4.43
N ASP A 140 9.34 17.39 5.71
CA ASP A 140 10.54 16.98 6.44
C ASP A 140 10.61 15.45 6.56
N TYR A 141 9.50 14.80 6.88
CA TYR A 141 9.44 13.33 6.91
C TYR A 141 9.72 12.72 5.52
N LEU A 142 9.11 13.28 4.47
CA LEU A 142 9.32 12.83 3.10
C LEU A 142 10.78 13.01 2.65
N SER A 143 11.46 14.09 3.08
CA SER A 143 12.87 14.28 2.77
C SER A 143 13.71 13.16 3.37
N THR A 144 13.46 12.76 4.62
CA THR A 144 14.21 11.65 5.25
C THR A 144 14.07 10.33 4.51
N LEU A 145 12.91 10.07 3.87
CA LEU A 145 12.69 8.87 3.07
C LEU A 145 13.42 8.91 1.72
N ILE A 146 13.63 10.10 1.16
CA ILE A 146 14.22 10.31 -0.17
C ILE A 146 15.73 10.57 -0.07
N GLU A 147 16.21 11.09 1.06
CA GLU A 147 17.59 11.49 1.29
C GLU A 147 18.66 10.45 0.93
N PRO A 148 18.47 9.15 1.25
CA PRO A 148 19.39 8.09 0.85
C PRO A 148 19.53 7.92 -0.68
N PHE A 149 18.60 8.46 -1.48
CA PHE A 149 18.53 8.29 -2.93
C PHE A 149 19.04 9.49 -3.73
N TYR A 150 19.33 10.64 -3.10
CA TYR A 150 19.78 11.84 -3.84
C TYR A 150 21.10 11.64 -4.59
N GLN A 151 21.90 10.63 -4.26
CA GLN A 151 23.12 10.30 -5.00
C GLN A 151 22.87 9.43 -6.25
N THR A 152 21.67 8.85 -6.42
CA THR A 152 21.35 7.90 -7.51
C THR A 152 20.06 8.20 -8.28
N THR A 153 19.43 9.37 -8.10
CA THR A 153 18.19 9.71 -8.82
C THR A 153 18.43 10.69 -9.95
N ASP A 154 18.07 10.30 -11.17
CA ASP A 154 17.82 11.24 -12.25
C ASP A 154 16.74 12.24 -11.82
N LYS A 155 17.08 13.53 -11.90
CA LYS A 155 16.21 14.65 -11.50
C LYS A 155 15.15 14.89 -12.58
N TRP A 156 13.90 14.54 -12.31
CA TRP A 156 12.77 14.84 -13.19
C TRP A 156 12.13 16.18 -12.80
N ILE A 157 12.18 17.17 -13.70
CA ILE A 157 11.51 18.47 -13.54
C ILE A 157 10.27 18.46 -14.45
N TYR A 158 9.10 18.72 -13.88
CA TYR A 158 7.84 18.77 -14.63
C TYR A 158 7.81 20.02 -15.53
N GLY A 159 7.76 19.84 -16.86
CA GLY A 159 7.69 20.96 -17.81
C GLY A 159 8.02 20.66 -19.27
N GLN A 160 8.68 19.55 -19.59
CA GLN A 160 8.91 19.14 -20.99
C GLN A 160 8.60 17.65 -21.16
N TRP A 161 7.58 17.39 -21.97
CA TRP A 161 7.15 16.05 -22.34
C TRP A 161 8.13 15.49 -23.38
N GLU A 162 9.09 14.69 -22.97
CA GLU A 162 9.73 13.73 -23.86
C GLU A 162 9.62 12.33 -23.26
N PHE A 163 8.89 11.47 -23.98
CA PHE A 163 8.76 10.06 -23.68
C PHE A 163 10.14 9.38 -23.80
N LEU A 164 10.82 9.15 -22.68
CA LEU A 164 11.82 8.10 -22.63
C LEU A 164 11.10 6.77 -22.46
N LYS A 165 10.89 6.07 -23.59
CA LYS A 165 10.58 4.65 -23.61
C LYS A 165 11.77 3.91 -22.99
N THR A 166 11.73 3.67 -21.69
CA THR A 166 12.61 2.67 -21.10
C THR A 166 12.10 1.30 -21.53
N ASN A 167 12.99 0.53 -22.15
CA ASN A 167 12.74 -0.76 -22.77
C ASN A 167 12.54 -1.88 -21.72
N THR A 168 11.87 -1.57 -20.61
CA THR A 168 11.51 -2.52 -19.57
C THR A 168 10.27 -3.27 -20.02
N GLN A 169 10.49 -4.40 -20.68
CA GLN A 169 9.47 -5.35 -21.03
C GLN A 169 8.66 -5.66 -19.76
N CYS A 170 7.40 -5.22 -19.74
CA CYS A 170 6.54 -5.43 -18.60
C CYS A 170 6.25 -6.93 -18.49
N SER A 171 6.76 -7.57 -17.44
CA SER A 171 6.30 -8.91 -17.07
C SER A 171 4.79 -8.85 -16.84
N VAL A 172 4.05 -9.65 -17.61
CA VAL A 172 2.59 -9.75 -17.49
C VAL A 172 2.30 -10.39 -16.14
N VAL A 173 1.86 -9.58 -15.18
CA VAL A 173 1.45 -10.08 -13.87
C VAL A 173 0.11 -10.81 -14.01
N PRO A 174 -0.02 -12.02 -13.47
CA PRO A 174 -1.20 -12.85 -13.69
C PRO A 174 -2.47 -12.24 -13.07
N LYS A 175 -3.59 -12.38 -13.78
CA LYS A 175 -4.92 -11.84 -13.39
C LYS A 175 -5.57 -12.58 -12.20
N ASN A 176 -4.90 -13.60 -11.67
CA ASN A 176 -5.36 -14.44 -10.57
C ASN A 176 -4.66 -14.03 -9.26
N LEU A 177 -5.45 -13.77 -8.21
CA LEU A 177 -4.95 -13.31 -6.92
C LEU A 177 -4.07 -14.35 -6.21
N LYS A 178 -4.32 -15.66 -6.41
CA LYS A 178 -3.46 -16.72 -5.85
C LYS A 178 -2.08 -16.73 -6.52
N GLU A 179 -2.05 -16.45 -7.81
CA GLU A 179 -0.83 -16.40 -8.61
C GLU A 179 -0.05 -15.10 -8.34
N LEU A 180 -0.78 -14.00 -8.08
CA LEU A 180 -0.21 -12.77 -7.53
C LEU A 180 0.40 -13.00 -6.15
N GLU A 181 -0.29 -13.72 -5.26
CA GLU A 181 0.22 -14.06 -3.92
C GLU A 181 1.49 -14.91 -4.01
N LEU A 182 1.55 -15.88 -4.93
CA LEU A 182 2.75 -16.66 -5.23
C LEU A 182 3.90 -15.79 -5.78
N THR A 183 3.59 -14.87 -6.69
CA THR A 183 4.58 -13.95 -7.28
C THR A 183 5.15 -13.00 -6.23
N ILE A 184 4.29 -12.47 -5.36
CA ILE A 184 4.68 -11.61 -4.23
C ILE A 184 5.53 -12.41 -3.25
N LYS A 185 5.13 -13.64 -2.88
CA LYS A 185 5.93 -14.50 -1.98
C LYS A 185 7.32 -14.77 -2.54
N GLN A 186 7.42 -15.17 -3.82
CA GLN A 186 8.69 -15.41 -4.50
C GLN A 186 9.57 -14.16 -4.60
N GLN A 187 9.00 -12.98 -4.89
CA GLN A 187 9.78 -11.75 -4.95
C GLN A 187 10.22 -11.25 -3.57
N ILE A 188 9.43 -11.45 -2.52
CA ILE A 188 9.83 -11.16 -1.14
C ILE A 188 10.98 -12.08 -0.72
N GLU A 189 10.89 -13.38 -1.01
CA GLU A 189 11.98 -14.36 -0.76
C GLU A 189 13.27 -13.96 -1.50
N ASN A 190 13.19 -13.62 -2.78
CA ASN A 190 14.34 -13.16 -3.56
C ASN A 190 14.91 -11.81 -3.06
N SER A 191 14.06 -10.91 -2.55
CA SER A 191 14.51 -9.62 -2.00
C SER A 191 15.23 -9.79 -0.66
N ILE A 192 14.89 -10.83 0.10
CA ILE A 192 15.56 -11.21 1.35
C ILE A 192 16.93 -11.85 1.04
N GLU A 193 17.03 -12.74 0.05
CA GLU A 193 18.30 -13.35 -0.36
C GLU A 193 19.30 -12.32 -0.94
N THR A 194 18.84 -11.31 -1.67
CA THR A 194 19.71 -10.22 -2.15
C THR A 194 20.11 -9.22 -1.05
N GLY A 195 19.39 -9.19 0.08
CA GLY A 195 19.72 -8.34 1.22
C GLY A 195 20.80 -8.92 2.14
N GLU A 196 21.07 -10.22 2.08
CA GLU A 196 22.13 -10.89 2.85
C GLU A 196 23.51 -10.83 2.17
N GLN A 197 23.62 -10.29 0.95
CA GLN A 197 24.91 -10.16 0.24
C GLN A 197 25.53 -8.74 0.27
N GLU A 198 24.87 -7.74 0.87
CA GLU A 198 25.44 -6.38 1.05
C GLU A 198 25.92 -6.08 2.47
N GLU A 199 25.82 -7.02 3.42
CA GLU A 199 26.61 -7.00 4.66
C GLU A 199 27.73 -8.04 4.54
N PHE A 200 28.98 -7.60 4.69
CA PHE A 200 30.25 -8.31 4.46
C PHE A 200 30.85 -8.25 3.06
N GLU A 201 31.31 -7.05 2.66
CA GLU A 201 32.73 -6.82 2.32
C GLU A 201 33.11 -5.33 2.40
#